data_AF-A0A3D4N6I4-F1
#
_entry.id   AF-A0A3D4N6I4-F1
#
_cell.length_a   1.000
_cell.length_b   1.000
_cell.length_c   1.000
_cell.angle_alpha   90.00
_cell.angle_beta   90.00
_cell.angle_gamma   90.00
#
_symmetry.space_group_name_H-M   'P 1'
#
loop_
_entity.id
_entity.type
_entity.pdbx_description
1 polymer ?
#
loop_
_entity_poly.entity_id
_entity_poly.type
_entity_poly.pdbx_seq_one_letter_code
_entity_poly.pdbx_strand_id
1 'polypeptide(L)'
;MQPKIIESKPITLVGMSFYGDPFDTHAGWDEDNQIGLLWKRLFAFLKKDAVFSSLSQSSAWYEVHIHSEETQSKGLFEVFVGVDIDLARLTELPAQLLVKNLPGTQYAIFTFEGEEISSDWEKILETWMSESGYQSAGTYNFQYYDERFKGLDRISESVLDVYIPIKKKFD
;
A
#
# COMPACT_ATOMS: atom_id res chain seq x y z
N MET A 1 -16.20 -8.78 -9.05
CA MET A 1 -16.27 -7.39 -8.53
C MET A 1 -15.97 -6.43 -9.68
N GLN A 2 -16.63 -5.26 -9.76
CA GLN A 2 -16.33 -4.24 -10.77
C GLN A 2 -15.56 -3.08 -10.10
N PRO A 3 -14.33 -2.76 -10.53
CA PRO A 3 -13.56 -1.70 -9.90
C PRO A 3 -14.00 -0.31 -10.37
N LYS A 4 -13.72 0.68 -9.54
CA LYS A 4 -13.81 2.10 -9.93
C LYS A 4 -12.51 2.51 -10.61
N ILE A 5 -12.59 3.03 -11.84
CA ILE A 5 -11.43 3.57 -12.55
C ILE A 5 -11.32 5.07 -12.29
N ILE A 6 -10.12 5.54 -11.94
CA ILE A 6 -9.82 6.95 -11.74
C ILE A 6 -8.79 7.49 -12.74
N GLU A 7 -8.80 8.80 -12.93
CA GLU A 7 -7.84 9.51 -13.77
C GLU A 7 -6.41 9.44 -13.21
N SER A 8 -5.46 9.79 -14.07
CA SER A 8 -4.04 9.79 -13.72
C SER A 8 -3.74 10.75 -12.57
N LYS A 9 -3.15 10.23 -11.49
CA LYS A 9 -2.73 11.03 -10.33
C LYS A 9 -1.37 10.57 -9.83
N PRO A 10 -0.34 11.44 -9.82
CA PRO A 10 0.90 11.13 -9.12
C PRO A 10 0.67 11.17 -7.60
N ILE A 11 1.34 10.28 -6.87
CA ILE A 11 1.25 10.22 -5.41
C ILE A 11 2.68 10.21 -4.86
N THR A 12 2.98 11.15 -3.99
CA THR A 12 4.25 11.20 -3.26
C THR A 12 3.98 10.85 -1.81
N LEU A 13 4.63 9.80 -1.34
CA LEU A 13 4.48 9.27 0.01
C LEU A 13 5.76 9.47 0.82
N VAL A 14 5.60 9.59 2.12
CA VAL A 14 6.68 9.52 3.11
C VAL A 14 6.41 8.40 4.10
N GLY A 15 7.45 7.67 4.47
CA GLY A 15 7.29 6.52 5.35
C GLY A 15 8.54 5.68 5.50
N MET A 16 8.37 4.37 5.67
CA MET A 16 9.47 3.42 5.83
C MET A 16 9.27 2.23 4.90
N SER A 17 10.37 1.57 4.51
CA SER A 17 10.32 0.33 3.74
C SER A 17 10.93 -0.86 4.47
N PHE A 18 10.51 -2.04 4.03
CA PHE A 18 11.08 -3.35 4.32
C PHE A 18 11.45 -4.00 2.99
N TYR A 19 12.58 -4.71 2.95
CA TYR A 19 12.98 -5.54 1.81
C TYR A 19 13.39 -6.92 2.32
N GLY A 20 12.72 -7.97 1.84
CA GLY A 20 12.94 -9.34 2.31
C GLY A 20 11.74 -10.22 2.00
N ASP A 21 11.70 -11.41 2.60
CA ASP A 21 10.48 -12.21 2.64
C ASP A 21 9.59 -11.70 3.79
N PRO A 22 8.42 -11.08 3.49
CA PRO A 22 7.56 -10.53 4.52
C PRO A 22 6.86 -11.60 5.37
N PHE A 23 6.81 -12.84 4.89
CA PHE A 23 6.10 -13.97 5.49
C PHE A 23 7.01 -15.06 6.05
N ASP A 24 8.33 -14.82 6.12
CA ASP A 24 9.32 -15.76 6.65
C ASP A 24 9.01 -16.21 8.09
N THR A 25 8.41 -15.32 8.89
CA THR A 25 8.09 -15.58 10.30
C THR A 25 6.61 -15.88 10.58
N HIS A 26 5.69 -15.19 9.91
CA HIS A 26 4.23 -15.30 10.13
C HIS A 26 3.47 -15.02 8.81
N ALA A 27 2.22 -15.49 8.71
CA ALA A 27 1.40 -15.33 7.51
C ALA A 27 0.97 -13.86 7.28
N GLY A 28 0.30 -13.60 6.14
CA GLY A 28 -0.34 -12.31 5.89
C GLY A 28 -1.42 -11.98 6.92
N TRP A 29 -1.66 -10.68 7.14
CA TRP A 29 -2.61 -10.16 8.13
C TRP A 29 -2.28 -10.51 9.60
N ASP A 30 -1.00 -10.74 9.89
CA ASP A 30 -0.47 -10.93 11.25
C ASP A 30 0.35 -9.70 11.69
N GLU A 31 0.12 -9.19 12.89
CA GLU A 31 0.86 -8.03 13.43
C GLU A 31 2.35 -8.29 13.70
N ASP A 32 2.74 -9.56 13.78
CA ASP A 32 4.10 -10.00 14.07
C ASP A 32 4.83 -10.55 12.83
N ASN A 33 4.22 -10.43 11.64
CA ASN A 33 4.96 -10.54 10.38
C ASN A 33 5.81 -9.27 10.12
N GLN A 34 6.64 -9.29 9.08
CA GLN A 34 7.55 -8.17 8.81
C GLN A 34 6.82 -6.87 8.44
N ILE A 35 5.61 -6.96 7.90
CA ILE A 35 4.76 -5.81 7.55
C ILE A 35 4.19 -5.18 8.83
N GLY A 36 3.67 -5.99 9.76
CA GLY A 36 3.23 -5.52 11.08
C GLY A 36 4.35 -4.87 11.89
N LEU A 37 5.56 -5.46 11.86
CA LEU A 37 6.75 -4.85 12.46
C LEU A 37 7.15 -3.53 11.79
N LEU A 38 7.01 -3.42 10.46
CA LEU A 38 7.24 -2.19 9.72
C LEU A 38 6.28 -1.07 10.15
N TRP A 39 4.98 -1.38 10.29
CA TRP A 39 3.98 -0.45 10.85
C TRP A 39 4.32 -0.01 12.27
N LYS A 40 4.63 -0.97 13.16
CA LYS A 40 5.05 -0.70 14.55
C LYS A 40 6.27 0.24 14.60
N ARG A 41 7.25 0.03 13.71
CA ARG A 41 8.46 0.87 13.60
C ARG A 41 8.12 2.30 13.17
N LEU A 42 7.27 2.48 12.16
CA LEU A 42 6.84 3.81 11.70
C LEU A 42 6.08 4.56 12.80
N PHE A 43 5.08 3.94 13.43
CA PHE A 43 4.31 4.60 14.49
C PHE A 43 5.16 4.94 15.72
N ALA A 44 6.08 4.06 16.11
CA ALA A 44 7.01 4.33 17.21
C ALA A 44 7.93 5.52 16.91
N PHE A 45 8.32 5.71 15.64
CA PHE A 45 9.09 6.86 15.20
C PHE A 45 8.27 8.15 15.27
N LEU A 46 7.08 8.17 14.65
CA LEU A 46 6.22 9.36 14.59
C LEU A 46 5.78 9.83 15.98
N LYS A 47 5.55 8.91 16.93
CA LYS A 47 5.19 9.26 18.31
C LYS A 47 6.31 9.99 19.07
N LYS A 48 7.57 9.75 18.72
CA LYS A 48 8.73 10.33 19.41
C LYS A 48 9.20 11.65 18.78
N ASP A 49 8.95 11.83 17.49
CA ASP A 49 9.45 12.97 16.73
C ASP A 49 8.50 14.19 16.82
N ALA A 50 8.98 15.30 17.38
CA ALA A 50 8.16 16.49 17.59
C ALA A 50 7.73 17.17 16.27
N VAL A 51 8.53 17.05 15.20
CA VAL A 51 8.30 17.72 13.91
C VAL A 51 7.35 16.91 13.03
N PHE A 52 7.50 15.59 13.06
CA PHE A 52 6.76 14.66 12.20
C PHE A 52 5.62 13.93 12.92
N SER A 53 5.42 14.13 14.22
CA SER A 53 4.24 13.61 14.93
C SER A 53 2.92 14.01 14.28
N SER A 54 2.85 15.16 13.61
CA SER A 54 1.68 15.58 12.82
C SER A 54 1.30 14.59 11.72
N LEU A 55 2.24 13.84 11.15
CA LEU A 55 1.95 12.80 10.15
C LEU A 55 1.11 11.65 10.73
N SER A 56 1.18 11.42 12.04
CA SER A 56 0.32 10.43 12.71
C SER A 56 -1.17 10.80 12.70
N GLN A 57 -1.49 12.05 12.38
CA GLN A 57 -2.87 12.55 12.25
C GLN A 57 -3.40 12.45 10.82
N SER A 58 -2.65 11.81 9.91
CA SER A 58 -3.12 11.58 8.54
C SER A 58 -4.46 10.85 8.56
N SER A 59 -5.38 11.30 7.70
CA SER A 59 -6.67 10.64 7.48
C SER A 59 -6.53 9.35 6.66
N ALA A 60 -5.37 9.13 6.04
CA ALA A 60 -5.14 7.99 5.19
C ALA A 60 -3.69 7.48 5.27
N TRP A 61 -3.58 6.16 5.13
CA TRP A 61 -2.32 5.43 5.16
C TRP A 61 -2.22 4.51 3.96
N TYR A 62 -0.98 4.25 3.55
CA TYR A 62 -0.66 3.50 2.35
C TYR A 62 0.25 2.33 2.73
N GLU A 63 -0.07 1.14 2.23
CA GLU A 63 0.83 -0.01 2.18
C GLU A 63 1.08 -0.36 0.71
N VAL A 64 2.27 -0.05 0.22
CA VAL A 64 2.66 -0.25 -1.17
C VAL A 64 3.47 -1.54 -1.25
N HIS A 65 2.98 -2.46 -2.08
CA HIS A 65 3.67 -3.69 -2.44
C HIS A 65 4.36 -3.49 -3.79
N ILE A 66 5.69 -3.57 -3.80
CA ILE A 66 6.50 -3.36 -4.99
C ILE A 66 7.12 -4.69 -5.39
N HIS A 67 6.85 -5.06 -6.64
CA HIS A 67 7.34 -6.28 -7.26
C HIS A 67 8.59 -5.99 -8.10
N SER A 68 9.57 -6.88 -8.00
CA SER A 68 10.78 -6.89 -8.80
C SER A 68 11.01 -8.28 -9.41
N GLU A 69 12.07 -8.44 -10.19
CA GLU A 69 12.50 -9.76 -10.67
C GLU A 69 12.82 -10.72 -9.50
N GLU A 70 13.28 -10.18 -8.36
CA GLU A 70 13.58 -10.96 -7.16
C GLU A 70 12.31 -11.44 -6.46
N THR A 71 11.17 -10.78 -6.67
CA THR A 71 9.88 -11.25 -6.15
C THR A 71 9.52 -12.59 -6.74
N GLN A 72 9.59 -12.73 -8.06
CA GLN A 72 9.26 -14.00 -8.73
C GLN A 72 10.35 -15.07 -8.55
N SER A 73 11.63 -14.69 -8.56
CA SER A 73 12.73 -15.64 -8.54
C SER A 73 13.18 -16.07 -7.14
N LYS A 74 12.94 -15.24 -6.11
CA LYS A 74 13.45 -15.45 -4.75
C LYS A 74 12.41 -15.27 -3.65
N GLY A 75 11.18 -14.83 -3.97
CA GLY A 75 10.18 -14.51 -2.97
C GLY A 75 10.50 -13.26 -2.13
N LEU A 76 11.34 -12.35 -2.66
CA LEU A 76 11.70 -11.11 -1.96
C LEU A 76 10.80 -9.96 -2.42
N PHE A 77 10.22 -9.25 -1.45
CA PHE A 77 9.30 -8.15 -1.67
C PHE A 77 9.88 -6.87 -1.09
N GLU A 78 9.63 -5.74 -1.76
CA GLU A 78 9.70 -4.44 -1.09
C GLU A 78 8.30 -4.04 -0.65
N VAL A 79 8.12 -3.83 0.65
CA VAL A 79 6.89 -3.28 1.22
C VAL A 79 7.21 -1.90 1.78
N PHE A 80 6.41 -0.91 1.43
CA PHE A 80 6.53 0.46 1.94
C PHE A 80 5.23 0.86 2.64
N VAL A 81 5.33 1.42 3.85
CA VAL A 81 4.18 1.96 4.57
C VAL A 81 4.38 3.45 4.85
N GLY A 82 3.33 4.25 4.69
CA GLY A 82 3.46 5.69 4.84
C GLY A 82 2.17 6.47 4.62
N VAL A 83 2.33 7.79 4.49
CA VAL A 83 1.27 8.78 4.25
C VAL A 83 1.66 9.66 3.08
N ASP A 84 0.69 10.36 2.48
CA ASP A 84 0.99 11.40 1.51
C ASP A 84 1.67 12.60 2.18
N ILE A 85 2.48 13.33 1.41
CA ILE A 85 3.24 14.48 1.91
C ILE A 85 3.24 15.63 0.92
N ASP A 86 3.19 16.85 1.46
CA ASP A 86 3.47 18.07 0.70
C ASP A 86 4.95 18.11 0.29
N LEU A 87 5.20 18.31 -1.01
CA LEU A 87 6.54 18.41 -1.59
C LEU A 87 7.41 19.49 -0.93
N ALA A 88 6.80 20.55 -0.37
CA ALA A 88 7.53 21.59 0.34
C ALA A 88 8.23 21.08 1.61
N ARG A 89 7.77 19.96 2.20
CA ARG A 89 8.31 19.39 3.43
C ARG A 89 9.43 18.37 3.22
N LEU A 90 9.76 18.04 1.96
CA LEU A 90 10.74 16.98 1.67
C LEU A 90 12.13 17.28 2.22
N THR A 91 12.54 18.56 2.24
CA THR A 91 13.86 18.97 2.75
C THR A 91 13.98 18.91 4.27
N GLU A 92 12.86 18.76 4.98
CA GLU A 92 12.82 18.64 6.44
C GLU A 92 12.93 17.18 6.88
N LEU A 93 12.82 16.23 5.95
CA LEU A 93 12.69 14.81 6.29
C LEU A 93 13.93 14.25 6.98
N PRO A 94 13.75 13.49 8.06
CA PRO A 94 14.84 12.83 8.77
C PRO A 94 15.28 11.58 7.99
N ALA A 95 16.53 11.17 8.17
CA ALA A 95 17.13 10.07 7.40
C ALA A 95 16.44 8.70 7.58
N GLN A 96 15.64 8.54 8.64
CA GLN A 96 14.85 7.34 8.91
C GLN A 96 13.63 7.22 7.99
N LEU A 97 13.17 8.32 7.40
CA LEU A 97 12.04 8.34 6.49
C LEU A 97 12.50 8.33 5.04
N LEU A 98 11.78 7.57 4.23
CA LEU A 98 11.98 7.44 2.80
C LEU A 98 10.84 8.15 2.07
N VAL A 99 11.17 8.70 0.91
CA VAL A 99 10.20 9.25 -0.03
C VAL A 99 9.92 8.20 -1.09
N LYS A 100 8.65 7.87 -1.31
CA LYS A 100 8.22 6.99 -2.40
C LYS A 100 7.43 7.80 -3.41
N ASN A 101 7.93 7.83 -4.65
CA ASN A 101 7.24 8.43 -5.78
C ASN A 101 6.46 7.36 -6.53
N LEU A 102 5.13 7.48 -6.55
CA LEU A 102 4.25 6.68 -7.39
C LEU A 102 3.91 7.53 -8.64
N PRO A 103 4.44 7.16 -9.82
CA PRO A 103 4.24 7.94 -11.03
C PRO A 103 2.75 8.07 -11.40
N GLY A 104 2.38 9.20 -11.98
CA GLY A 104 1.01 9.44 -12.42
C GLY A 104 0.55 8.39 -13.43
N THR A 105 -0.45 7.60 -13.03
CA THR A 105 -1.08 6.56 -13.85
C THR A 105 -2.55 6.44 -13.47
N GLN A 106 -3.37 5.82 -14.33
CA GLN A 106 -4.74 5.48 -13.98
C GLN A 106 -4.74 4.34 -12.96
N TYR A 107 -5.73 4.32 -12.06
CA TYR A 107 -5.90 3.24 -11.11
C TYR A 107 -7.26 2.58 -11.24
N ALA A 108 -7.29 1.26 -11.14
CA ALA A 108 -8.48 0.50 -10.77
C ALA A 108 -8.51 0.36 -9.25
N ILE A 109 -9.63 0.74 -8.64
CA ILE A 109 -9.86 0.68 -7.20
C ILE A 109 -10.85 -0.45 -6.92
N PHE A 110 -10.41 -1.42 -6.12
CA PHE A 110 -11.23 -2.50 -5.59
C PHE A 110 -11.48 -2.24 -4.12
N THR A 111 -12.74 -2.25 -3.70
CA THR A 111 -13.13 -2.03 -2.31
C THR A 111 -13.53 -3.38 -1.71
N PHE A 112 -12.84 -3.76 -0.63
CA PHE A 112 -13.09 -4.98 0.13
C PHE A 112 -13.68 -4.63 1.49
N GLU A 113 -14.66 -5.40 1.92
CA GLU A 113 -15.38 -5.19 3.17
C GLU A 113 -15.30 -6.42 4.07
N GLY A 114 -15.07 -6.21 5.37
CA GLY A 114 -15.12 -7.28 6.34
C GLY A 114 -14.09 -8.39 6.09
N GLU A 115 -14.56 -9.63 6.14
CA GLU A 115 -13.76 -10.85 5.89
C GLU A 115 -13.15 -10.91 4.49
N GLU A 116 -13.66 -10.14 3.52
CA GLU A 116 -13.06 -10.07 2.17
C GLU A 116 -11.65 -9.48 2.20
N ILE A 117 -11.34 -8.63 3.20
CA ILE A 117 -10.05 -7.98 3.34
C ILE A 117 -8.93 -9.02 3.57
N SER A 118 -9.20 -10.02 4.40
CA SER A 118 -8.28 -11.14 4.69
C SER A 118 -8.38 -12.30 3.70
N SER A 119 -9.24 -12.18 2.68
CA SER A 119 -9.40 -13.20 1.65
C SER A 119 -8.30 -13.15 0.59
N ASP A 120 -8.20 -14.19 -0.23
CA ASP A 120 -7.30 -14.23 -1.39
C ASP A 120 -7.87 -13.41 -2.56
N TRP A 121 -7.87 -12.09 -2.39
CA TRP A 121 -8.35 -11.15 -3.40
C TRP A 121 -7.39 -11.01 -4.59
N GLU A 122 -6.16 -11.52 -4.51
CA GLU A 122 -5.22 -11.55 -5.64
C GLU A 122 -5.84 -12.26 -6.86
N LYS A 123 -6.53 -13.39 -6.63
CA LYS A 123 -7.25 -14.11 -7.71
C LYS A 123 -8.35 -13.28 -8.36
N ILE A 124 -9.05 -12.44 -7.58
CA ILE A 124 -10.09 -11.55 -8.10
C ILE A 124 -9.46 -10.52 -9.03
N LEU A 125 -8.32 -9.95 -8.62
CA LEU A 125 -7.57 -8.99 -9.42
C LEU A 125 -7.02 -9.61 -10.70
N GLU A 126 -6.41 -10.80 -10.61
CA GLU A 126 -5.88 -11.53 -11.76
C GLU A 126 -6.97 -11.85 -12.79
N THR A 127 -8.12 -12.33 -12.32
CA THR A 127 -9.28 -12.63 -13.17
C THR A 127 -9.73 -11.36 -13.90
N TRP A 128 -9.94 -10.26 -13.16
CA TRP A 128 -10.35 -8.98 -13.76
C TRP A 128 -9.32 -8.44 -14.75
N MET A 129 -8.02 -8.50 -14.42
CA MET A 129 -6.94 -8.07 -15.31
C MET A 129 -6.92 -8.85 -16.64
N SER A 130 -7.19 -10.16 -16.57
CA SER A 130 -7.22 -11.02 -17.76
C SER A 130 -8.39 -10.69 -18.70
N GLU A 131 -9.57 -10.43 -18.14
CA GLU A 131 -10.82 -10.20 -18.86
C GLU A 131 -11.04 -8.74 -19.28
N SER A 132 -10.40 -7.79 -18.59
CA SER A 132 -10.57 -6.37 -18.89
C SER A 132 -9.83 -5.91 -20.15
N GLY A 133 -10.20 -4.72 -20.65
CA GLY A 133 -9.44 -4.00 -21.69
C GLY A 133 -8.16 -3.32 -21.18
N TYR A 134 -7.74 -3.59 -19.94
CA TYR A 134 -6.62 -2.94 -19.26
C TYR A 134 -5.48 -3.92 -18.98
N GLN A 135 -4.26 -3.38 -18.88
CA GLN A 135 -3.05 -4.07 -18.45
C GLN A 135 -2.36 -3.29 -17.33
N SER A 136 -1.48 -3.96 -16.58
CA SER A 136 -0.74 -3.28 -15.52
C SER A 136 0.11 -2.13 -16.10
N ALA A 137 0.09 -0.99 -15.42
CA ALA A 137 0.90 0.18 -15.76
C ALA A 137 2.07 0.38 -14.80
N GLY A 138 2.31 -0.56 -13.88
CA GLY A 138 3.40 -0.46 -12.91
C GLY A 138 3.81 -1.82 -12.35
N THR A 139 4.86 -1.79 -11.55
CA THR A 139 5.36 -2.96 -10.80
C THR A 139 4.95 -2.90 -9.34
N TYR A 140 3.85 -2.22 -9.04
CA TYR A 140 3.37 -2.06 -7.67
C TYR A 140 1.85 -2.07 -7.62
N ASN A 141 1.31 -2.37 -6.45
CA ASN A 141 -0.06 -2.06 -6.04
C ASN A 141 0.00 -1.45 -4.64
N PHE A 142 -1.11 -0.89 -4.17
CA PHE A 142 -1.15 -0.45 -2.78
C PHE A 142 -2.52 -0.60 -2.14
N GLN A 143 -2.49 -0.87 -0.84
CA GLN A 143 -3.64 -0.85 0.03
C GLN A 143 -3.76 0.57 0.63
N TYR A 144 -4.97 1.10 0.65
CA TYR A 144 -5.32 2.42 1.13
C TYR A 144 -6.27 2.30 2.32
N TYR A 145 -5.75 2.66 3.49
CA TYR A 145 -6.47 2.61 4.76
C TYR A 145 -6.90 4.02 5.14
N ASP A 146 -8.20 4.29 5.09
CA ASP A 146 -8.77 5.52 5.64
C ASP A 146 -9.57 5.24 6.92
N GLU A 147 -10.37 6.20 7.34
CA GLU A 147 -11.22 6.09 8.54
C GLU A 147 -12.17 4.89 8.54
N ARG A 148 -12.44 4.25 7.39
CA ARG A 148 -13.27 3.06 7.29
C ARG A 148 -12.54 1.80 7.78
N PHE A 149 -11.21 1.78 7.80
CA PHE A 149 -10.45 0.68 8.38
C PHE A 149 -10.38 0.81 9.91
N LYS A 150 -10.90 -0.19 10.63
CA LYS A 150 -11.06 -0.15 12.09
C LYS A 150 -9.96 -0.90 12.85
N GLY A 151 -8.96 -1.41 12.14
CA GLY A 151 -7.88 -2.24 12.69
C GLY A 151 -8.15 -3.73 12.56
N LEU A 152 -7.10 -4.53 12.77
CA LEU A 152 -7.14 -5.99 12.57
C LEU A 152 -8.13 -6.68 13.52
N ASP A 153 -8.26 -6.21 14.77
CA ASP A 153 -9.24 -6.72 15.74
C ASP A 153 -10.70 -6.50 15.33
N ARG A 154 -10.95 -5.59 14.36
CA ARG A 154 -12.28 -5.20 13.87
C ARG A 154 -12.35 -5.31 12.35
N ILE A 155 -11.69 -6.33 11.80
CA ILE A 155 -11.62 -6.56 10.35
C ILE A 155 -13.02 -6.69 9.73
N SER A 156 -13.95 -7.38 10.41
CA SER A 156 -15.33 -7.61 9.96
C SER A 156 -16.18 -6.33 9.83
N GLU A 157 -15.76 -5.24 10.47
CA GLU A 157 -16.39 -3.92 10.39
C GLU A 157 -15.59 -2.93 9.53
N SER A 158 -14.49 -3.39 8.93
CA SER A 158 -13.55 -2.55 8.19
C SER A 158 -13.85 -2.54 6.70
N VAL A 159 -13.41 -1.47 6.05
CA VAL A 159 -13.35 -1.36 4.59
C VAL A 159 -11.93 -0.99 4.18
N LEU A 160 -11.46 -1.60 3.09
CA LEU A 160 -10.15 -1.35 2.52
C LEU A 160 -10.24 -1.15 1.01
N ASP A 161 -9.53 -0.15 0.50
CA ASP A 161 -9.38 0.02 -0.95
C ASP A 161 -8.01 -0.49 -1.42
N VAL A 162 -7.99 -1.27 -2.50
CA VAL A 162 -6.77 -1.71 -3.18
C VAL A 162 -6.69 -1.03 -4.54
N TYR A 163 -5.58 -0.34 -4.77
CA TYR A 163 -5.31 0.42 -5.98
C TYR A 163 -4.31 -0.34 -6.87
N ILE A 164 -4.74 -0.60 -8.10
CA ILE A 164 -3.92 -1.26 -9.13
C ILE A 164 -3.62 -0.26 -10.25
N PRO A 165 -2.34 0.03 -10.54
CA PRO A 165 -1.99 0.90 -11.66
C PRO A 165 -2.31 0.20 -12.99
N ILE A 166 -3.08 0.88 -13.84
CA ILE A 166 -3.59 0.34 -15.10
C ILE A 166 -3.37 1.30 -16.26
N LYS A 167 -3.30 0.74 -17.47
CA LYS A 167 -3.37 1.43 -18.76
C LYS A 167 -4.16 0.59 -19.74
N LYS A 168 -4.72 1.18 -20.80
CA LYS A 168 -5.42 0.39 -21.82
C LYS A 168 -4.45 -0.56 -22.52
N LYS A 169 -4.95 -1.73 -22.94
CA LYS A 169 -4.20 -2.70 -23.75
C LYS A 169 -3.89 -2.17 -25.15
N PHE A 170 -4.76 -1.32 -25.67
CA PHE A 170 -4.68 -0.72 -27.00
C PHE A 170 -4.76 0.80 -26.87
N ASP A 171 -3.65 1.43 -26.50
CA ASP A 171 -3.37 2.85 -26.72
C ASP A 171 -2.07 2.96 -27.51
#